data_AF-A0A7Z0J9C3-F1
#
_entry.id   AF-A0A7Z0J9C3-F1
#
_cell.length_a   1.000
_cell.length_b   1.000
_cell.length_c   1.000
_cell.angle_alpha   90.00
_cell.angle_beta   90.00
_cell.angle_gamma   90.00
#
_symmetry.space_group_name_H-M   'P 1'
#
loop_
_entity.id
_entity.type
_entity.pdbx_description
1 polymer ?
#
loop_
_entity_poly.entity_id
_entity_poly.type
_entity_poly.pdbx_seq_one_letter_code
_entity_poly.pdbx_strand_id
1 'polypeptide(L)'
;MAVRWNGEILAQVQFYWDFSLWPRLEGLTEDEYLWEPVPGAWTVSRGEDGRFRPDGASPEPDPPPVTTIAWRLGHLVVDVLETRINWHFGDRTYTRDTVNWPGNVDEAKQRLRHAYLAWSEQIQSMDDDALAAPVGGAESAQWSDFPMVALVLHLNRELIHHGAEVALIRDLYRALPPDRR
;
A
#
# COMPACT_ATOMS: atom_id res chain seq x y z
N MET A 1 2.69 -22.49 27.22
CA MET A 1 1.80 -22.27 26.05
C MET A 1 2.69 -21.88 24.90
N ALA A 2 2.52 -22.50 23.72
CA ALA A 2 3.27 -22.10 22.52
C ALA A 2 2.70 -20.77 22.00
N VAL A 3 3.59 -19.89 21.52
CA VAL A 3 3.18 -18.64 20.86
C VAL A 3 2.50 -18.99 19.54
N ARG A 4 1.36 -18.35 19.26
CA ARG A 4 0.67 -18.47 17.97
C ARG A 4 1.25 -17.42 17.02
N TRP A 5 2.26 -17.80 16.24
CA TRP A 5 3.04 -16.86 15.43
C TRP A 5 2.22 -16.09 14.40
N ASN A 6 1.28 -16.73 13.69
CA ASN A 6 0.39 -16.01 12.76
C ASN A 6 -0.43 -14.92 13.47
N GLY A 7 -0.81 -15.16 14.74
CA GLY A 7 -1.49 -14.18 15.57
C GLY A 7 -0.61 -12.98 15.91
N GLU A 8 0.65 -13.20 16.31
CA GLU A 8 1.59 -12.11 16.66
C GLU A 8 1.99 -11.28 15.42
N ILE A 9 2.20 -11.93 14.28
CA ILE A 9 2.49 -11.26 13.01
C ILE A 9 1.33 -10.35 12.60
N LEU A 10 0.09 -10.87 12.71
CA LEU A 10 -1.10 -10.11 12.39
C LEU A 10 -1.36 -8.98 13.40
N ALA A 11 -1.11 -9.21 14.69
CA ALA A 11 -1.30 -8.22 15.75
C ALA A 11 -0.46 -6.95 15.53
N GLN A 12 0.74 -7.08 14.97
CA GLN A 12 1.60 -5.94 14.64
C GLN A 12 0.91 -4.97 13.67
N VAL A 13 0.40 -5.48 12.55
CA VAL A 13 -0.23 -4.63 11.53
C VAL A 13 -1.63 -4.19 11.96
N GLN A 14 -2.37 -5.02 12.71
CA GLN A 14 -3.67 -4.65 13.27
C GLN A 14 -3.56 -3.48 14.25
N PHE A 15 -2.59 -3.54 15.17
CA PHE A 15 -2.36 -2.44 16.09
C PHE A 15 -2.03 -1.14 15.33
N TYR A 16 -1.14 -1.21 14.35
CA TYR A 16 -0.79 -0.05 13.53
C TYR A 16 -2.00 0.47 12.74
N TRP A 17 -2.80 -0.42 12.15
CA TRP A 17 -4.01 -0.05 11.41
C TRP A 17 -5.02 0.68 12.30
N ASP A 18 -5.38 0.10 13.44
CA ASP A 18 -6.45 0.61 14.32
C ASP A 18 -6.03 1.88 15.08
N PHE A 19 -4.78 1.95 15.53
CA PHE A 19 -4.33 3.03 16.42
C PHE A 19 -3.45 4.09 15.73
N SER A 20 -3.00 3.84 14.50
CA SER A 20 -2.16 4.79 13.76
C SER A 20 -2.74 5.13 12.38
N LEU A 21 -2.78 4.19 11.43
CA LEU A 21 -3.08 4.52 10.03
C LEU A 21 -4.54 4.95 9.84
N TRP A 22 -5.52 4.12 10.22
CA TRP A 22 -6.91 4.39 9.88
C TRP A 22 -7.45 5.69 10.50
N PRO A 23 -7.21 6.00 11.79
CA PRO A 23 -7.57 7.30 12.37
C PRO A 23 -6.94 8.48 11.61
N ARG A 24 -5.72 8.31 11.08
CA ARG A 24 -5.03 9.34 10.28
C ARG A 24 -5.60 9.52 8.88
N LEU A 25 -6.48 8.64 8.39
CA LEU A 25 -7.21 8.80 7.12
C LEU A 25 -8.61 9.42 7.32
N GLU A 26 -9.07 9.56 8.57
CA GLU A 26 -10.35 10.20 8.85
C GLU A 26 -10.30 11.70 8.52
N GLY A 27 -11.28 12.14 7.72
CA GLY A 27 -11.37 13.52 7.22
C GLY A 27 -10.30 13.91 6.18
N LEU A 28 -9.59 12.94 5.58
CA LEU A 28 -8.68 13.22 4.44
C LEU A 28 -9.53 13.77 3.30
N THR A 29 -9.18 14.95 2.79
CA THR A 29 -9.91 15.62 1.70
C THR A 29 -9.28 15.32 0.35
N GLU A 30 -10.01 15.60 -0.72
CA GLU A 30 -9.48 15.50 -2.08
C GLU A 30 -8.30 16.46 -2.30
N ASP A 31 -8.39 17.68 -1.74
CA ASP A 31 -7.30 18.66 -1.78
C ASP A 31 -6.03 18.14 -1.08
N GLU A 32 -6.16 17.51 0.10
CA GLU A 32 -5.05 16.85 0.79
C GLU A 32 -4.50 15.66 -0.02
N TYR A 33 -5.38 14.90 -0.66
CA TYR A 33 -5.04 13.69 -1.41
C TYR A 33 -4.12 13.99 -2.60
N LEU A 34 -4.42 15.05 -3.36
CA LEU A 34 -3.68 15.45 -4.56
C LEU A 34 -2.60 16.51 -4.30
N TRP A 35 -2.47 17.01 -3.06
CA TRP A 35 -1.51 18.06 -2.72
C TRP A 35 -0.07 17.67 -3.03
N GLU A 36 0.66 18.57 -3.71
CA GLU A 36 2.10 18.44 -3.96
C GLU A 36 2.92 19.00 -2.78
N PRO A 37 3.57 18.15 -1.96
CA PRO A 37 4.35 18.64 -0.82
C PRO A 37 5.60 19.41 -1.22
N VAL A 38 6.12 19.16 -2.43
CA VAL A 38 7.22 19.87 -3.07
C VAL A 38 6.93 19.97 -4.57
N PRO A 39 7.41 21.01 -5.27
CA PRO A 39 7.24 21.11 -6.72
C PRO A 39 7.80 19.89 -7.45
N GLY A 40 7.00 19.31 -8.36
CA GLY A 40 7.39 18.15 -9.15
C GLY A 40 7.32 16.83 -8.37
N ALA A 41 6.54 16.79 -7.29
CA ALA A 41 6.21 15.54 -6.62
C ALA A 41 5.46 14.58 -7.56
N TRP A 42 5.77 13.29 -7.47
CA TRP A 42 5.06 12.25 -8.21
C TRP A 42 3.66 12.03 -7.65
N THR A 43 2.67 11.99 -8.54
CA THR A 43 1.26 11.87 -8.19
C THR A 43 0.56 10.79 -9.02
N VAL A 44 -0.75 10.66 -8.85
CA VAL A 44 -1.60 9.81 -9.69
C VAL A 44 -2.38 10.71 -10.64
N SER A 45 -2.33 10.42 -11.93
CA SER A 45 -3.01 11.21 -12.95
C SER A 45 -3.82 10.32 -13.90
N ARG A 46 -4.88 10.91 -14.47
CA ARG A 46 -5.75 10.22 -15.43
C ARG A 46 -5.12 10.29 -16.82
N GLY A 47 -4.79 9.15 -17.40
CA GLY A 47 -4.29 9.04 -18.77
C GLY A 47 -5.37 9.28 -19.82
N GLU A 48 -4.95 9.38 -21.09
CA GLU A 48 -5.86 9.62 -22.24
C GLU A 48 -6.92 8.53 -22.41
N ASP A 49 -6.59 7.30 -22.05
CA ASP A 49 -7.51 6.15 -22.07
C ASP A 49 -8.46 6.10 -20.86
N GLY A 50 -8.40 7.12 -20.01
CA GLY A 50 -9.26 7.31 -18.86
C GLY A 50 -8.90 6.52 -17.62
N ARG A 51 -7.81 5.73 -17.65
CA ARG A 51 -7.29 5.03 -16.47
C ARG A 51 -6.33 5.92 -15.70
N PHE A 52 -6.44 5.89 -14.38
CA PHE A 52 -5.52 6.52 -13.45
C PHE A 52 -4.25 5.68 -13.30
N ARG A 53 -3.11 6.36 -13.31
CA ARG A 53 -1.78 5.75 -13.19
C ARG A 53 -0.88 6.59 -12.30
N PRO A 54 0.07 5.97 -11.59
CA PRO A 54 1.09 6.71 -10.88
C PRO A 54 2.09 7.29 -11.87
N ASP A 55 2.63 8.44 -11.53
CA ASP A 55 3.90 8.88 -12.09
C ASP A 55 5.01 7.88 -11.75
N GLY A 56 5.96 7.78 -12.66
CA GLY A 56 7.15 6.95 -12.53
C GLY A 56 8.03 7.10 -13.76
N ALA A 57 9.30 6.70 -13.64
CA ALA A 57 10.23 6.73 -14.76
C ALA A 57 11.10 5.47 -14.77
N SER A 58 11.60 5.13 -15.97
CA SER A 58 12.57 4.05 -16.17
C SER A 58 13.69 4.56 -17.10
N PRO A 59 14.93 4.72 -16.60
CA PRO A 59 15.35 4.46 -15.21
C PRO A 59 14.71 5.45 -14.20
N GLU A 60 14.65 5.04 -12.94
CA GLU A 60 14.23 5.93 -11.84
C GLU A 60 15.24 7.09 -11.69
N PRO A 61 14.79 8.34 -11.44
CA PRO A 61 15.68 9.46 -11.17
C PRO A 61 16.43 9.29 -9.84
N ASP A 62 17.61 9.89 -9.73
CA ASP A 62 18.40 9.90 -8.49
C ASP A 62 18.66 11.35 -8.02
N PRO A 63 18.07 11.80 -6.89
CA PRO A 63 17.17 11.04 -6.01
C PRO A 63 15.77 10.85 -6.63
N PRO A 64 14.99 9.85 -6.18
CA PRO A 64 13.60 9.71 -6.60
C PRO A 64 12.78 10.91 -6.09
N PRO A 65 11.83 11.43 -6.90
CA PRO A 65 10.95 12.50 -6.46
C PRO A 65 10.11 12.13 -5.24
N VAL A 66 9.80 13.12 -4.40
CA VAL A 66 8.82 12.96 -3.32
C VAL A 66 7.44 12.64 -3.93
N THR A 67 6.62 11.88 -3.22
CA THR A 67 5.31 11.44 -3.69
C THR A 67 4.15 12.09 -2.92
N THR A 68 3.02 12.32 -3.60
CA THR A 68 1.77 12.80 -3.00
C THR A 68 1.09 11.73 -2.15
N ILE A 69 0.07 12.12 -1.37
CA ILE A 69 -0.77 11.14 -0.65
C ILE A 69 -1.47 10.19 -1.63
N ALA A 70 -1.94 10.70 -2.77
CA ALA A 70 -2.56 9.88 -3.83
C ALA A 70 -1.63 8.78 -4.33
N TRP A 71 -0.37 9.12 -4.62
CA TRP A 71 0.61 8.14 -5.06
C TRP A 71 0.88 7.09 -3.97
N ARG A 72 1.05 7.51 -2.71
CA ARG A 72 1.35 6.60 -1.59
C ARG A 72 0.20 5.66 -1.26
N LEU A 73 -1.03 6.17 -1.23
CA LEU A 73 -2.20 5.32 -1.02
C LEU A 73 -2.45 4.40 -2.22
N GLY A 74 -2.25 4.89 -3.45
CA GLY A 74 -2.30 4.06 -4.64
C GLY A 74 -1.28 2.93 -4.62
N HIS A 75 -0.06 3.20 -4.17
CA HIS A 75 0.98 2.19 -4.01
C HIS A 75 0.59 1.13 -2.97
N LEU A 76 0.10 1.54 -1.80
CA LEU A 76 -0.40 0.61 -0.78
C LEU A 76 -1.57 -0.26 -1.29
N VAL A 77 -2.49 0.35 -2.05
CA VAL A 77 -3.65 -0.35 -2.60
C VAL A 77 -3.22 -1.33 -3.69
N VAL A 78 -2.59 -0.84 -4.75
CA VAL A 78 -2.38 -1.58 -6.00
C VAL A 78 -1.12 -2.43 -5.93
N ASP A 79 0.02 -1.80 -5.67
CA ASP A 79 1.29 -2.50 -5.68
C ASP A 79 1.35 -3.44 -4.48
N VAL A 80 1.13 -2.93 -3.26
CA VAL A 80 1.30 -3.66 -1.97
C VAL A 80 0.25 -4.74 -1.73
N LEU A 81 -1.04 -4.43 -1.83
CA LEU A 81 -2.07 -5.36 -1.41
C LEU A 81 -2.77 -6.07 -2.57
N GLU A 82 -3.43 -5.35 -3.48
CA GLU A 82 -4.30 -5.95 -4.50
C GLU A 82 -3.54 -6.86 -5.45
N THR A 83 -2.36 -6.44 -5.93
CA THR A 83 -1.49 -7.31 -6.75
C THR A 83 -1.12 -8.58 -5.99
N ARG A 84 -0.72 -8.48 -4.71
CA ARG A 84 -0.31 -9.64 -3.92
C ARG A 84 -1.49 -10.58 -3.64
N ILE A 85 -2.66 -10.04 -3.32
CA ILE A 85 -3.89 -10.82 -3.15
C ILE A 85 -4.24 -11.55 -4.45
N ASN A 86 -4.18 -10.87 -5.60
CA ASN A 86 -4.50 -11.47 -6.89
C ASN A 86 -3.53 -12.60 -7.27
N TRP A 87 -2.24 -12.43 -7.02
CA TRP A 87 -1.22 -13.40 -7.44
C TRP A 87 -1.15 -14.63 -6.51
N HIS A 88 -1.32 -14.43 -5.21
CA HIS A 88 -1.27 -15.53 -4.24
C HIS A 88 -2.60 -16.26 -4.08
N PHE A 89 -3.73 -15.55 -4.18
CA PHE A 89 -5.06 -16.09 -3.83
C PHE A 89 -6.12 -15.90 -4.92
N GLY A 90 -5.76 -15.29 -6.06
CA GLY A 90 -6.66 -15.01 -7.17
C GLY A 90 -6.23 -15.67 -8.49
N ASP A 91 -6.58 -15.03 -9.60
CA ASP A 91 -6.40 -15.55 -10.96
C ASP A 91 -5.09 -15.12 -11.64
N ARG A 92 -4.23 -14.34 -10.96
CA ARG A 92 -2.91 -13.90 -11.44
C ARG A 92 -2.94 -13.06 -12.71
N THR A 93 -3.97 -12.24 -12.86
CA THR A 93 -4.17 -11.37 -14.03
C THR A 93 -3.71 -9.93 -13.81
N TYR A 94 -3.47 -9.51 -12.56
CA TYR A 94 -3.14 -8.13 -12.24
C TYR A 94 -1.72 -7.80 -12.69
N THR A 95 -1.56 -6.70 -13.42
CA THR A 95 -0.27 -6.11 -13.75
C THR A 95 -0.32 -4.60 -13.52
N ARG A 96 0.84 -3.97 -13.32
CA ARG A 96 0.93 -2.51 -13.14
C ARG A 96 0.31 -1.72 -14.31
N ASP A 97 0.30 -2.29 -15.51
CA ASP A 97 -0.24 -1.65 -16.72
C ASP A 97 -1.75 -1.81 -16.89
N THR A 98 -2.34 -2.85 -16.27
CA THR A 98 -3.76 -3.20 -16.41
C THR A 98 -4.60 -2.69 -15.24
N VAL A 99 -4.02 -2.58 -14.05
CA VAL A 99 -4.75 -2.17 -12.84
C VAL A 99 -4.93 -0.65 -12.82
N ASN A 100 -6.18 -0.22 -12.65
CA ASN A 100 -6.51 1.19 -12.47
C ASN A 100 -6.14 1.63 -11.04
N TRP A 101 -5.42 2.74 -10.91
CA TRP A 101 -5.10 3.32 -9.60
C TRP A 101 -6.28 4.12 -9.04
N PRO A 102 -6.42 4.27 -7.71
CA PRO A 102 -7.51 5.03 -7.14
C PRO A 102 -7.37 6.51 -7.50
N GLY A 103 -8.36 7.04 -8.22
CA GLY A 103 -8.32 8.40 -8.76
C GLY A 103 -8.81 9.47 -7.80
N ASN A 104 -9.38 9.08 -6.66
CA ASN A 104 -9.90 9.98 -5.63
C ASN A 104 -9.77 9.36 -4.24
N VAL A 105 -9.96 10.18 -3.20
CA VAL A 105 -9.73 9.80 -1.81
C VAL A 105 -10.67 8.70 -1.32
N ASP A 106 -11.94 8.72 -1.73
CA ASP A 106 -12.94 7.75 -1.26
C ASP A 106 -12.67 6.36 -1.85
N GLU A 107 -12.35 6.30 -3.14
CA GLU A 107 -11.94 5.07 -3.81
C GLU A 107 -10.68 4.48 -3.15
N ALA A 108 -9.66 5.31 -2.91
CA ALA A 108 -8.42 4.89 -2.27
C ALA A 108 -8.67 4.26 -0.89
N LYS A 109 -9.46 4.93 -0.05
CA LYS A 109 -9.78 4.44 1.30
C LYS A 109 -10.62 3.17 1.29
N GLN A 110 -11.61 3.09 0.39
CA GLN A 110 -12.45 1.91 0.26
C GLN A 110 -11.60 0.69 -0.17
N ARG A 111 -10.80 0.84 -1.22
CA ARG A 111 -9.94 -0.23 -1.73
C ARG A 111 -8.88 -0.64 -0.72
N LEU A 112 -8.24 0.32 -0.06
CA LEU A 112 -7.26 0.04 0.99
C LEU A 112 -7.87 -0.79 2.12
N ARG A 113 -9.07 -0.42 2.61
CA ARG A 113 -9.76 -1.16 3.67
C ARG A 113 -10.13 -2.57 3.22
N HIS A 114 -10.69 -2.72 2.03
CA HIS A 114 -11.04 -4.04 1.50
C HIS A 114 -9.82 -4.93 1.35
N ALA A 115 -8.74 -4.42 0.76
CA ALA A 115 -7.52 -5.18 0.54
C ALA A 115 -6.82 -5.51 1.87
N TYR A 116 -6.80 -4.60 2.84
CA TYR A 116 -6.28 -4.86 4.19
C TYR A 116 -7.04 -5.99 4.89
N LEU A 117 -8.38 -5.98 4.84
CA LEU A 117 -9.20 -7.02 5.45
C LEU A 117 -8.99 -8.38 4.77
N ALA A 118 -8.97 -8.41 3.43
CA ALA A 118 -8.72 -9.62 2.67
C ALA A 118 -7.33 -10.21 2.96
N TRP A 119 -6.29 -9.38 2.98
CA TRP A 119 -4.94 -9.81 3.33
C TRP A 119 -4.85 -10.35 4.77
N SER A 120 -5.47 -9.64 5.72
CA SER A 120 -5.51 -10.05 7.13
C SER A 120 -6.20 -11.40 7.33
N GLU A 121 -7.30 -11.65 6.62
CA GLU A 121 -8.02 -12.93 6.65
C GLU A 121 -7.13 -14.07 6.14
N GLN A 122 -6.35 -13.85 5.08
CA GLN A 122 -5.41 -14.85 4.57
C GLN A 122 -4.34 -15.21 5.61
N ILE A 123 -3.69 -14.22 6.24
CA ILE A 123 -2.69 -14.46 7.29
C ILE A 123 -3.32 -15.21 8.48
N GLN A 124 -4.52 -14.82 8.89
CA GLN A 124 -5.21 -15.44 10.02
C GLN A 124 -5.50 -16.93 9.78
N SER A 125 -5.74 -17.32 8.52
CA SER A 125 -6.04 -18.69 8.11
C SER A 125 -4.81 -19.60 8.02
N MET A 126 -3.60 -19.04 7.89
CA MET A 126 -2.37 -19.81 7.73
C MET A 126 -1.93 -20.49 9.04
N ASP A 127 -1.48 -21.74 8.90
CA ASP A 127 -0.72 -22.46 9.92
C ASP A 127 0.80 -22.28 9.72
N ASP A 128 1.58 -22.91 10.59
CA ASP A 128 3.05 -22.79 10.58
C ASP A 128 3.68 -23.36 9.29
N ASP A 129 3.11 -24.43 8.73
CA ASP A 129 3.59 -25.04 7.47
C ASP A 129 3.29 -24.13 6.28
N ALA A 130 2.10 -23.53 6.21
CA ALA A 130 1.75 -22.56 5.18
C ALA A 130 2.62 -21.29 5.27
N LEU A 131 2.94 -20.82 6.47
CA LEU A 131 3.86 -19.69 6.68
C LEU A 131 5.30 -20.02 6.25
N ALA A 132 5.72 -21.28 6.37
CA ALA A 132 7.05 -21.75 5.98
C ALA A 132 7.19 -22.08 4.48
N ALA A 133 6.07 -22.28 3.77
CA ALA A 133 6.07 -22.62 2.36
C ALA A 133 6.65 -21.49 1.48
N PRO A 134 7.40 -21.82 0.41
CA PRO A 134 7.94 -20.82 -0.51
C PRO A 134 6.83 -20.08 -1.27
N VAL A 135 7.01 -18.78 -1.51
CA VAL A 135 6.06 -17.94 -2.26
C VAL A 135 5.96 -18.32 -3.75
N GLY A 136 6.99 -18.98 -4.29
CA GLY A 136 7.00 -19.52 -5.65
C GLY A 136 6.80 -18.46 -6.73
N GLY A 137 6.22 -18.88 -7.86
CA GLY A 137 6.04 -18.02 -9.04
C GLY A 137 4.96 -16.94 -8.92
N ALA A 138 4.39 -16.74 -7.73
CA ALA A 138 3.53 -15.59 -7.45
C ALA A 138 4.34 -14.31 -7.20
N GLU A 139 5.64 -14.44 -6.90
CA GLU A 139 6.59 -13.33 -6.80
C GLU A 139 7.67 -13.43 -7.88
N SER A 140 8.45 -12.35 -8.02
CA SER A 140 9.63 -12.34 -8.91
C SER A 140 10.64 -13.45 -8.56
N ALA A 141 11.45 -13.87 -9.53
CA ALA A 141 12.41 -14.97 -9.36
C ALA A 141 13.40 -14.79 -8.19
N GLN A 142 13.73 -13.54 -7.83
CA GLN A 142 14.58 -13.24 -6.68
C GLN A 142 13.89 -13.49 -5.33
N TRP A 143 12.57 -13.61 -5.31
CA TRP A 143 11.75 -13.86 -4.12
C TRP A 143 11.22 -15.30 -4.04
N SER A 144 11.26 -16.09 -5.12
CA SER A 144 10.48 -17.35 -5.23
C SER A 144 10.74 -18.36 -4.10
N ASP A 145 11.95 -18.38 -3.56
CA ASP A 145 12.37 -19.34 -2.53
C ASP A 145 12.17 -18.81 -1.10
N PHE A 146 11.79 -17.54 -0.94
CA PHE A 146 11.49 -16.98 0.37
C PHE A 146 10.18 -17.56 0.93
N PRO A 147 10.11 -17.81 2.25
CA PRO A 147 8.90 -18.34 2.86
C PRO A 147 7.79 -17.27 2.87
N MET A 148 6.53 -17.72 2.87
CA MET A 148 5.35 -16.84 2.93
C MET A 148 5.44 -15.83 4.09
N VAL A 149 5.95 -16.23 5.25
CA VAL A 149 6.15 -15.33 6.38
C VAL A 149 7.08 -14.14 6.07
N ALA A 150 8.10 -14.32 5.22
CA ALA A 150 8.98 -13.24 4.82
C ALA A 150 8.25 -12.20 3.96
N LEU A 151 7.35 -12.65 3.08
CA LEU A 151 6.48 -11.77 2.30
C LEU A 151 5.47 -11.04 3.19
N VAL A 152 4.82 -11.75 4.13
CA VAL A 152 3.90 -11.14 5.10
C VAL A 152 4.59 -10.03 5.90
N LEU A 153 5.78 -10.31 6.44
CA LEU A 153 6.57 -9.32 7.18
C LEU A 153 7.05 -8.17 6.30
N HIS A 154 7.28 -8.39 5.00
CA HIS A 154 7.56 -7.31 4.05
C HIS A 154 6.32 -6.42 3.87
N LEU A 155 5.14 -6.97 3.59
CA LEU A 155 3.92 -6.19 3.41
C LEU A 155 3.52 -5.41 4.66
N ASN A 156 3.71 -6.00 5.86
CA ASN A 156 3.54 -5.27 7.12
C ASN A 156 4.45 -4.04 7.19
N ARG A 157 5.73 -4.18 6.80
CA ARG A 157 6.69 -3.06 6.77
C ARG A 157 6.29 -2.00 5.74
N GLU A 158 5.84 -2.39 4.56
CA GLU A 158 5.35 -1.45 3.52
C GLU A 158 4.16 -0.63 4.04
N LEU A 159 3.16 -1.30 4.63
CA LEU A 159 1.99 -0.65 5.23
C LEU A 159 2.38 0.35 6.33
N ILE A 160 3.27 -0.05 7.24
CA ILE A 160 3.72 0.79 8.34
C ILE A 160 4.53 1.99 7.83
N HIS A 161 5.46 1.74 6.91
CA HIS A 161 6.35 2.75 6.36
C HIS A 161 5.56 3.81 5.60
N HIS A 162 4.83 3.42 4.56
CA HIS A 162 4.13 4.37 3.70
C HIS A 162 2.89 4.97 4.38
N GLY A 163 2.25 4.23 5.29
CA GLY A 163 1.20 4.80 6.13
C GLY A 163 1.71 5.93 7.04
N ALA A 164 2.93 5.80 7.59
CA ALA A 164 3.52 6.82 8.44
C ALA A 164 3.89 8.07 7.63
N GLU A 165 4.35 7.88 6.40
CA GLU A 165 4.65 8.99 5.50
C GLU A 165 3.37 9.71 5.02
N VAL A 166 2.28 8.99 4.76
CA VAL A 166 0.96 9.61 4.52
C VAL A 166 0.55 10.47 5.73
N ALA A 167 0.71 9.95 6.94
CA ALA A 167 0.40 10.72 8.15
C ALA A 167 1.28 11.98 8.27
N LEU A 168 2.58 11.87 7.96
CA LEU A 168 3.50 13.01 7.99
C LEU A 168 3.12 14.07 6.95
N ILE A 169 2.84 13.69 5.69
CA ILE A 169 2.46 14.63 4.64
C ILE A 169 1.16 15.35 5.02
N ARG A 170 0.21 14.63 5.61
CA ARG A 170 -1.02 15.21 6.11
C ARG A 170 -0.78 16.25 7.21
N ASP A 171 0.14 15.97 8.14
CA ASP A 171 0.53 16.92 9.17
C ASP A 171 1.18 18.18 8.56
N LEU A 172 2.00 18.02 7.51
CA LEU A 172 2.57 19.15 6.77
C LEU A 172 1.50 20.01 6.10
N TYR A 173 0.57 19.40 5.37
CA TYR A 173 -0.54 20.11 4.73
C TYR A 173 -1.31 20.96 5.75
N ARG A 174 -1.66 20.35 6.89
CA ARG A 174 -2.45 21.00 7.94
C ARG A 174 -1.69 22.12 8.67
N ALA A 175 -0.37 22.03 8.75
CA ALA A 175 0.47 23.05 9.37
C ALA A 175 0.68 24.28 8.46
N LEU A 176 0.57 24.11 7.14
CA LEU A 176 0.73 25.22 6.19
C LEU A 176 -0.50 26.13 6.17
N PRO A 177 -0.35 27.44 5.91
CA PRO A 177 -1.48 28.33 5.68
C PRO A 177 -2.10 28.08 4.28
N PRO A 178 -3.37 28.45 4.04
CA PRO A 178 -4.07 28.14 2.79
C PRO A 178 -3.42 28.67 1.51
N ASP A 179 -2.60 29.72 1.58
CA ASP A 179 -1.86 30.30 0.45
C ASP A 179 -0.58 29.53 0.09
N ARG A 180 -0.19 28.55 0.91
CA ARG A 180 1.00 27.70 0.73
C ARG A 180 0.67 26.21 0.64
N ARG A 181 -0.61 25.87 0.71
CA ARG A 181 -1.12 24.54 0.34
C ARG A 181 -1.41 24.56 -1.15
#